data_AF-F2I6V0-F1
#
_entry.id   AF-F2I6V0-F1
#
_cell.length_a   1.000
_cell.length_b   1.000
_cell.length_c   1.000
_cell.angle_alpha   90.00
_cell.angle_beta   90.00
_cell.angle_gamma   90.00
#
_symmetry.space_group_name_H-M   'P 1'
#
loop_
_entity.id
_entity.type
_entity.pdbx_description
1 polymer ?
#
loop_
_entity_poly.entity_id
_entity_poly.type
_entity_poly.pdbx_seq_one_letter_code
_entity_poly.pdbx_strand_id
1 'polypeptide(L)'
;MKKEEFIDLLRFYLHKLPNSVINDILSDYQEHFQIAMNQGKSEEEICQELGSPKQIAKEYLDNERVFIDERPPKEPTSHKTRRNLLIALLVIVCLPLILGALLGLGGGVLGLLTGFLALVFTIFVVAITLLASLVNPQAFISGPIQLGLLNTLHPLTKVFAVIFCFCMTIILIYLAFRLVKGCWNLIKKTWYAIQWRRKRGDY
;
A
#
# COMPACT_ATOMS: atom_id res chain seq x y z
N MET A 1 28.35 34.11 41.16
CA MET A 1 27.47 33.66 40.07
C MET A 1 26.81 32.39 40.54
N LYS A 2 25.52 32.22 40.25
CA LYS A 2 24.78 31.00 40.60
C LYS A 2 24.91 29.96 39.49
N LYS A 3 24.55 28.71 39.78
CA LYS A 3 24.60 27.60 38.82
C LYS A 3 23.88 27.94 37.49
N GLU A 4 22.64 28.42 37.57
CA GLU A 4 21.83 28.74 36.39
C GLU A 4 22.49 29.82 35.52
N GLU A 5 23.03 30.87 36.15
CA GLU A 5 23.73 31.95 35.44
C GLU A 5 25.01 31.45 34.75
N PHE A 6 25.74 30.53 35.38
CA PHE A 6 26.93 29.92 34.80
C PHE A 6 26.61 29.09 33.56
N ILE A 7 25.57 28.24 33.65
CA ILE A 7 25.13 27.36 32.57
C ILE A 7 24.57 28.16 31.39
N ASP A 8 23.76 29.20 31.66
CA ASP A 8 23.22 30.06 30.61
C ASP A 8 24.32 30.82 29.86
N LEU A 9 25.32 31.34 30.58
CA LEU A 9 26.48 32.00 29.97
C LEU A 9 27.31 31.01 29.16
N LEU A 10 27.56 29.80 29.67
CA LEU A 10 28.29 28.75 28.95
C LEU A 10 27.57 28.38 27.65
N ARG A 11 26.24 28.19 27.70
CA ARG A 11 25.39 27.93 26.54
C ARG A 11 25.48 29.05 25.50
N PHE A 12 25.43 30.30 25.96
CA PHE A 12 25.54 31.48 25.08
C PHE A 12 26.88 31.51 24.36
N TYR A 13 27.99 31.22 25.04
CA TYR A 13 29.31 31.21 24.40
C TYR A 13 29.53 30.00 23.46
N LEU A 14 28.88 28.86 23.73
CA LEU A 14 28.95 27.65 22.90
C LEU A 14 28.01 27.65 21.69
N HIS A 15 27.26 28.73 21.43
CA HIS A 15 26.25 28.81 20.34
C HIS A 15 26.76 28.47 18.92
N LYS A 16 28.08 28.48 18.71
CA LYS A 16 28.71 28.12 17.42
C LYS A 16 28.80 26.61 17.19
N LEU A 17 28.56 25.79 18.21
CA LEU A 17 28.57 24.33 18.12
C LEU A 17 27.18 23.76 17.77
N PRO A 18 27.10 22.52 17.29
CA PRO A 18 25.82 21.84 17.11
C PRO A 18 25.07 21.68 18.44
N ASN A 19 23.75 21.87 18.43
CA ASN A 19 22.91 21.76 19.64
C ASN A 19 23.07 20.43 20.40
N SER A 20 23.38 19.32 19.72
CA SER A 20 23.65 18.04 20.38
C SER A 20 24.89 18.13 21.28
N VAL A 21 25.99 18.67 20.75
CA VAL A 21 27.26 18.82 21.47
C VAL A 21 27.12 19.83 22.61
N ILE A 22 26.37 20.92 22.39
CA ILE A 22 26.08 21.91 23.44
C ILE A 22 25.38 21.23 24.61
N ASN A 23 24.32 20.45 24.35
CA ASN A 23 23.57 19.79 25.41
C ASN A 23 24.41 18.76 26.18
N ASP A 24 25.27 18.01 25.47
CA ASP A 24 26.18 17.05 26.09
C ASP A 24 27.16 17.77 27.05
N ILE A 25 27.83 18.83 26.60
CA ILE A 25 28.74 19.63 27.44
C ILE A 25 27.99 20.22 28.64
N LEU A 26 26.80 20.80 28.44
CA LEU A 26 26.03 21.37 29.53
C LEU A 26 25.61 20.31 30.57
N SER A 27 25.30 19.10 30.13
CA SER A 27 24.95 17.98 31.01
C SER A 27 26.12 17.60 31.93
N ASP A 28 27.33 17.53 31.39
CA ASP A 28 28.53 17.20 32.18
C ASP A 28 28.78 18.23 33.29
N TYR A 29 28.65 19.52 32.97
CA TYR A 29 28.79 20.58 33.97
C TYR A 29 27.63 20.57 34.98
N GLN A 30 26.39 20.31 34.55
CA GLN A 30 25.26 20.18 35.47
C GLN A 30 25.45 19.03 36.46
N GLU A 31 25.99 17.90 36.01
CA GLU A 31 26.34 16.76 36.86
C GLU A 31 27.47 17.13 37.83
N HIS A 32 28.50 17.83 37.37
CA HIS A 32 29.58 18.32 38.24
C HIS A 32 29.07 19.24 39.35
N PHE A 33 28.19 20.19 39.02
CA PHE A 33 27.52 21.03 40.03
C PHE A 33 26.74 20.18 41.04
N GLN A 34 26.01 19.16 40.57
CA GLN A 34 25.24 18.30 41.46
C GLN A 34 26.13 17.49 42.41
N ILE A 35 27.23 16.93 41.90
CA ILE A 35 28.19 16.17 42.72
C ILE A 35 28.85 17.07 43.76
N ALA A 36 29.30 18.26 43.38
CA ALA A 36 29.97 19.17 44.28
C ALA A 36 29.03 19.76 45.36
N MET A 37 27.76 19.99 45.02
CA MET A 37 26.73 20.37 46.00
C MET A 37 26.46 19.23 47.00
N ASN A 38 26.44 17.97 46.54
CA ASN A 38 26.29 16.81 47.42
C ASN A 38 27.50 16.63 48.36
N GLN A 39 28.67 17.16 48.00
CA GLN A 39 29.87 17.20 48.84
C GLN A 39 29.87 18.38 49.83
N GLY A 40 28.80 19.19 49.86
CA GLY A 40 28.64 20.31 50.79
C GLY A 40 29.25 21.63 50.34
N LYS A 41 29.67 21.75 49.06
CA LYS A 41 30.16 23.02 48.50
C LYS A 41 28.98 23.92 48.10
N SER A 42 29.13 25.22 48.30
CA SER A 42 28.17 26.21 47.81
C SER A 42 28.30 26.41 46.28
N GLU A 43 27.23 26.87 45.63
CA GLU A 43 27.26 27.14 44.18
C GLU A 43 28.34 28.17 43.81
N GLU A 44 28.52 29.17 44.66
CA GLU A 44 29.51 30.22 44.47
C GLU A 44 30.95 29.70 44.51
N GLU A 45 31.25 28.75 45.41
CA GLU A 45 32.56 28.09 45.49
C GLU A 45 32.83 27.23 44.26
N ILE A 46 31.83 26.47 43.80
CA ILE A 46 31.95 25.64 42.59
C ILE A 46 32.24 26.52 41.37
N CYS A 47 31.55 27.65 41.26
CA CYS A 47 31.79 28.62 40.20
C CYS A 47 33.20 29.24 40.26
N GLN A 48 33.77 29.43 41.45
CA GLN A 48 35.16 29.89 41.59
C GLN A 48 36.17 28.81 41.18
N GLU A 49 35.91 27.55 41.53
CA GLU A 49 36.74 26.40 41.14
C GLU A 49 36.73 26.14 39.64
N LEU A 50 35.56 26.26 39.00
CA LEU A 50 35.40 26.05 37.56
C LEU A 50 35.97 27.21 36.73
N GLY A 51 36.09 28.42 37.29
CA GLY A 51 36.61 29.59 36.59
C GLY A 51 35.58 30.26 35.68
N SER A 52 36.02 30.85 34.57
CA SER A 52 35.13 31.67 33.73
C SER A 52 34.46 30.86 32.60
N PRO A 53 33.11 30.90 32.46
CA PRO A 53 32.38 30.21 31.37
C PRO A 53 32.89 30.56 29.97
N LYS A 54 33.37 31.80 29.81
CA LYS A 54 33.91 32.31 28.54
C LYS A 54 35.22 31.64 28.15
N GLN A 55 36.12 31.38 29.11
CA GLN A 55 37.38 30.70 28.84
C GLN A 55 37.14 29.23 28.51
N ILE A 56 36.27 28.57 29.30
CA ILE A 56 35.85 27.18 29.07
C ILE A 56 35.28 27.04 27.64
N ALA A 57 34.31 27.87 27.27
CA ALA A 57 33.73 27.83 25.93
C ALA A 57 34.76 28.09 24.83
N LYS A 58 35.74 28.97 25.06
CA LYS A 58 36.81 29.24 24.10
C LYS A 58 37.70 28.01 23.91
N GLU A 59 38.05 27.31 24.98
CA GLU A 59 38.84 26.08 24.92
C GLU A 59 38.11 24.98 24.14
N TYR A 60 36.80 24.79 24.37
CA TYR A 60 35.99 23.88 23.57
C TYR A 60 35.92 24.29 22.10
N LEU A 61 35.75 25.58 21.81
CA LEU A 61 35.69 26.08 20.42
C LEU A 61 37.04 25.96 19.69
N ASP A 62 38.16 26.17 20.39
CA ASP A 62 39.49 26.05 19.81
C ASP A 62 39.86 24.57 19.58
N ASN A 63 39.51 23.67 20.51
CA ASN A 63 39.67 22.22 20.33
C ASN A 63 38.74 21.66 19.23
N GLU A 64 37.48 22.08 19.18
CA GLU A 64 36.53 21.58 18.18
C GLU A 64 36.84 22.08 16.76
N ARG A 65 37.47 23.25 16.60
CA ARG A 65 37.98 23.70 15.29
C ARG A 65 39.02 22.75 14.72
N VAL A 66 39.85 22.13 15.55
CA VAL A 66 40.79 21.08 15.13
C VAL A 66 40.02 19.85 14.65
N PHE A 67 38.93 19.48 15.34
CA PHE A 67 38.09 18.35 14.93
C PHE A 67 37.19 18.64 13.72
N ILE A 68 36.77 19.89 13.48
CA ILE A 68 35.91 20.27 12.35
C ILE A 68 36.67 20.23 11.03
N ASP A 69 37.97 20.56 11.03
CA ASP A 69 38.82 20.50 9.83
C ASP A 69 39.28 19.06 9.51
N GLU A 70 39.30 18.17 10.52
CA GLU A 70 39.70 16.77 10.37
C GLU A 70 38.54 15.75 10.36
N ARG A 71 37.26 16.17 10.38
CA ARG A 71 36.17 15.18 10.19
C ARG A 71 36.26 14.67 8.74
N PRO A 72 36.56 13.37 8.50
CA PRO A 72 36.42 12.83 7.17
C PRO A 72 34.95 13.03 6.73
N PRO A 73 34.70 13.26 5.43
CA PRO A 73 33.35 13.48 4.93
C PRO A 73 32.46 12.35 5.42
N LYS A 74 31.39 12.74 6.13
CA LYS A 74 30.42 11.84 6.75
C LYS A 74 30.09 10.72 5.77
N GLU A 75 30.57 9.50 6.02
CA GLU A 75 30.27 8.38 5.15
C GLU A 75 28.73 8.29 5.04
N PRO A 76 28.18 8.27 3.82
CA PRO A 76 26.74 8.11 3.66
C PRO A 76 26.38 6.81 4.36
N THR A 77 25.43 6.84 5.31
CA THR A 77 24.92 5.67 6.02
C THR A 77 24.30 4.71 5.01
N SER A 78 25.15 3.89 4.40
CA SER A 78 24.90 3.08 3.21
C SER A 78 23.78 2.06 3.46
N HIS A 79 23.56 1.66 4.71
CA HIS A 79 22.49 0.73 5.07
C HIS A 79 21.08 1.31 4.90
N LYS A 80 20.86 2.60 5.18
CA LYS A 80 19.54 3.24 4.99
C LYS A 80 19.26 3.47 3.51
N THR A 81 20.28 3.89 2.75
CA THR A 81 20.18 4.13 1.31
C THR A 81 20.06 2.84 0.52
N ARG A 82 20.85 1.79 0.82
CA ARG A 82 20.74 0.47 0.19
C ARG A 82 19.39 -0.20 0.51
N ARG A 83 18.91 -0.12 1.76
CA ARG A 83 17.59 -0.67 2.10
C ARG A 83 16.47 0.06 1.35
N ASN A 84 16.53 1.40 1.27
CA ASN A 84 15.54 2.17 0.53
C ASN A 84 15.63 1.93 -1.00
N LEU A 85 16.84 1.73 -1.54
CA LEU A 85 17.05 1.34 -2.95
C LEU A 85 16.56 -0.08 -3.24
N LEU A 86 16.78 -1.04 -2.34
CA LEU A 86 16.27 -2.41 -2.46
C LEU A 86 14.74 -2.44 -2.37
N ILE A 87 14.15 -1.65 -1.46
CA ILE A 87 12.70 -1.48 -1.37
C ILE A 87 12.16 -0.81 -2.64
N ALA A 88 12.80 0.24 -3.15
CA ALA A 88 12.39 0.90 -4.39
C ALA A 88 12.47 -0.05 -5.61
N LEU A 89 13.54 -0.84 -5.72
CA LEU A 89 13.70 -1.86 -6.75
C LEU A 89 12.63 -2.95 -6.63
N LEU A 90 12.35 -3.41 -5.41
CA LEU A 90 11.32 -4.41 -5.13
C LEU A 90 9.93 -3.87 -5.46
N VAL A 91 9.64 -2.61 -5.15
CA VAL A 91 8.37 -1.96 -5.54
C VAL A 91 8.26 -1.87 -7.06
N ILE A 92 9.32 -1.51 -7.79
CA ILE A 92 9.29 -1.44 -9.27
C ILE A 92 9.00 -2.80 -9.89
N VAL A 93 9.52 -3.89 -9.33
CA VAL A 93 9.27 -5.25 -9.84
C VAL A 93 7.90 -5.78 -9.40
N CYS A 94 7.46 -5.47 -8.18
CA CYS A 94 6.23 -6.01 -7.62
C CYS A 94 4.98 -5.21 -8.04
N LEU A 95 5.11 -3.92 -8.33
CA LEU A 95 4.00 -3.05 -8.74
C LEU A 95 3.31 -3.49 -10.05
N PRO A 96 4.01 -3.81 -11.15
CA PRO A 96 3.36 -4.33 -12.36
C PRO A 96 2.75 -5.72 -12.14
N LEU A 97 3.31 -6.54 -11.24
CA LEU A 97 2.74 -7.84 -10.88
C LEU A 97 1.40 -7.67 -10.13
N ILE A 98 1.32 -6.73 -9.19
CA ILE A 98 0.10 -6.44 -8.43
C ILE A 98 -0.95 -5.79 -9.33
N LEU A 99 -0.56 -4.84 -10.19
CA LEU A 99 -1.47 -4.26 -11.19
C LEU A 99 -1.98 -5.34 -12.16
N GLY A 100 -1.09 -6.20 -12.65
CA GLY A 100 -1.45 -7.31 -13.53
C GLY A 100 -2.40 -8.30 -12.86
N ALA A 101 -2.18 -8.62 -11.59
CA ALA A 101 -3.09 -9.45 -10.81
C ALA A 101 -4.46 -8.77 -10.60
N LEU A 102 -4.49 -7.46 -10.32
CA LEU A 102 -5.74 -6.71 -10.11
C LEU A 102 -6.55 -6.61 -11.41
N LEU A 103 -5.88 -6.28 -12.52
CA LEU A 103 -6.48 -6.21 -13.85
C LEU A 103 -6.88 -7.60 -14.36
N GLY A 104 -6.11 -8.64 -14.05
CA GLY A 104 -6.45 -10.03 -14.37
C GLY A 104 -7.67 -10.52 -13.60
N LEU A 105 -7.81 -10.14 -12.33
CA LEU A 105 -8.96 -10.51 -11.52
C LEU A 105 -10.24 -9.76 -11.97
N GLY A 106 -10.12 -8.47 -12.28
CA GLY A 106 -11.22 -7.68 -12.86
C GLY A 106 -11.60 -8.13 -14.28
N GLY A 107 -10.59 -8.36 -15.13
CA GLY A 107 -10.74 -8.85 -16.49
C GLY A 107 -11.29 -10.28 -16.54
N GLY A 108 -10.94 -11.13 -15.58
CA GLY A 108 -11.49 -12.47 -15.44
C GLY A 108 -12.99 -12.45 -15.16
N VAL A 109 -13.45 -11.57 -14.26
CA VAL A 109 -14.90 -11.41 -13.99
C VAL A 109 -15.64 -10.86 -15.21
N LEU A 110 -15.07 -9.86 -15.89
CA LEU A 110 -15.66 -9.31 -17.11
C LEU A 110 -15.67 -10.33 -18.25
N GLY A 111 -14.59 -11.08 -18.43
CA GLY A 111 -14.48 -12.15 -19.42
C GLY A 111 -15.45 -13.29 -19.17
N LEU A 112 -15.69 -13.63 -17.90
CA LEU A 112 -16.68 -14.64 -17.53
C LEU A 112 -18.10 -14.13 -17.80
N LEU A 113 -18.38 -12.85 -17.53
CA LEU A 113 -19.66 -12.21 -17.89
C LEU A 113 -19.89 -12.14 -19.40
N THR A 114 -18.89 -11.68 -20.17
CA THR A 114 -19.00 -11.59 -21.63
C THR A 114 -19.07 -12.97 -22.28
N GLY A 115 -18.30 -13.94 -21.79
CA GLY A 115 -18.38 -15.34 -22.24
C GLY A 115 -19.74 -15.96 -21.96
N PHE A 116 -20.32 -15.70 -20.78
CA PHE A 116 -21.66 -16.17 -20.44
C PHE A 116 -22.73 -15.52 -21.33
N LEU A 117 -22.59 -14.23 -21.63
CA LEU A 117 -23.51 -13.52 -22.52
C LEU A 117 -23.41 -14.05 -23.97
N ALA A 118 -22.20 -14.33 -24.45
CA ALA A 118 -21.96 -14.94 -25.76
C ALA A 118 -22.57 -16.34 -25.85
N LEU A 119 -22.48 -17.14 -24.78
CA LEU A 119 -23.11 -18.46 -24.71
C LEU A 119 -24.64 -18.35 -24.83
N VAL A 120 -25.26 -17.46 -24.07
CA VAL A 120 -26.70 -17.19 -24.15
C VAL A 120 -27.10 -16.77 -25.56
N PHE A 121 -26.35 -15.86 -26.17
CA PHE A 121 -26.59 -15.40 -27.54
C PHE A 121 -26.47 -16.55 -28.56
N THR A 122 -25.48 -17.43 -28.40
CA THR A 122 -25.28 -18.58 -29.28
C THR A 122 -26.47 -19.55 -29.22
N ILE A 123 -26.95 -19.88 -28.01
CA ILE A 123 -28.14 -20.74 -27.84
C ILE A 123 -29.37 -20.09 -28.47
N PHE A 124 -29.52 -18.78 -28.30
CA PHE A 124 -30.65 -18.03 -28.87
C PHE A 124 -30.64 -18.04 -30.40
N VAL A 125 -29.49 -17.81 -31.02
CA VAL A 125 -29.34 -17.89 -32.47
C VAL A 125 -29.68 -19.30 -32.96
N VAL A 126 -29.17 -20.35 -32.31
CA VAL A 126 -29.49 -21.75 -32.66
C VAL A 126 -30.99 -22.03 -32.58
N ALA A 127 -31.68 -21.53 -31.54
CA ALA A 127 -33.13 -21.69 -31.41
C ALA A 127 -33.91 -21.01 -32.54
N ILE A 128 -33.53 -19.77 -32.92
CA ILE A 128 -34.13 -19.06 -34.06
C ILE A 128 -33.87 -19.80 -35.37
N THR A 129 -32.63 -20.25 -35.59
CA THR A 129 -32.27 -20.99 -36.80
C THR A 129 -33.10 -22.28 -36.90
N LEU A 130 -33.29 -23.01 -35.81
CA LEU A 130 -34.13 -24.22 -35.78
C LEU A 130 -35.61 -23.94 -36.06
N LEU A 131 -36.15 -22.81 -35.58
CA LEU A 131 -37.50 -22.37 -35.93
C LEU A 131 -37.63 -22.04 -37.42
N ALA A 132 -36.65 -21.33 -38.00
CA ALA A 132 -36.63 -21.02 -39.43
C ALA A 132 -36.54 -22.29 -40.30
N SER A 133 -35.79 -23.31 -39.85
CA SER A 133 -35.71 -24.64 -40.49
C SER A 133 -37.08 -25.31 -40.65
N LEU A 134 -38.00 -25.05 -39.72
CA LEU A 134 -39.35 -25.62 -39.74
C LEU A 134 -40.19 -25.04 -40.88
N VAL A 135 -39.98 -23.76 -41.21
CA VAL A 135 -40.75 -23.03 -42.22
C VAL A 135 -40.15 -23.22 -43.62
N ASN A 136 -38.82 -23.22 -43.74
CA ASN A 136 -38.14 -23.40 -45.01
C ASN A 136 -36.85 -24.25 -44.85
N PRO A 137 -36.92 -25.58 -45.07
CA PRO A 137 -35.80 -26.49 -44.87
C PRO A 137 -34.57 -26.18 -45.75
N GLN A 138 -34.79 -25.63 -46.94
CA GLN A 138 -33.71 -25.36 -47.90
C GLN A 138 -32.85 -24.14 -47.50
N ALA A 139 -33.45 -23.16 -46.84
CA ALA A 139 -32.73 -21.98 -46.32
C ALA A 139 -31.76 -22.33 -45.16
N PHE A 140 -31.93 -23.49 -44.53
CA PHE A 140 -31.08 -23.95 -43.43
C PHE A 140 -29.79 -24.64 -43.93
N ILE A 141 -29.83 -25.29 -45.10
CA ILE A 141 -28.65 -25.96 -45.68
C ILE A 141 -27.59 -24.93 -46.13
N SER A 142 -28.02 -23.74 -46.54
CA SER A 142 -27.15 -22.62 -46.93
C SER A 142 -26.90 -21.60 -45.80
N GLY A 143 -27.43 -21.86 -44.60
CA GLY A 143 -27.31 -20.95 -43.46
C GLY A 143 -25.93 -20.96 -42.81
N PRO A 144 -25.62 -19.94 -41.97
CA PRO A 144 -24.32 -19.78 -41.33
C PRO A 144 -23.99 -20.86 -40.27
N ILE A 145 -24.98 -21.66 -39.84
CA ILE A 145 -24.82 -22.68 -38.80
C ILE A 145 -25.20 -24.04 -39.40
N GLN A 146 -24.23 -24.72 -39.99
CA GLN A 146 -24.43 -26.03 -40.60
C GLN A 146 -24.18 -27.15 -39.57
N LEU A 147 -25.12 -27.34 -38.65
CA LEU A 147 -25.08 -28.45 -37.69
C LEU A 147 -25.67 -29.70 -38.35
N GLY A 148 -24.83 -30.49 -39.03
CA GLY A 148 -25.23 -31.64 -39.85
C GLY A 148 -26.13 -32.68 -39.14
N LEU A 149 -25.99 -32.84 -37.82
CA LEU A 149 -26.85 -33.71 -37.00
C LEU A 149 -28.29 -33.19 -36.82
N LEU A 150 -28.52 -31.88 -36.89
CA LEU A 150 -29.85 -31.29 -36.66
C LEU A 150 -30.70 -31.26 -37.94
N ASN A 151 -30.08 -31.41 -39.11
CA ASN A 151 -30.76 -31.38 -40.41
C ASN A 151 -31.61 -32.63 -40.69
N THR A 152 -31.16 -33.78 -40.20
CA THR A 152 -31.82 -35.08 -40.39
C THR A 152 -32.85 -35.39 -39.31
N LEU A 153 -32.97 -34.55 -38.27
CA LEU A 153 -33.95 -34.75 -37.20
C LEU A 153 -35.38 -34.50 -37.67
N HIS A 154 -36.30 -35.30 -37.13
CA HIS A 154 -37.74 -35.16 -37.36
C HIS A 154 -38.23 -33.77 -36.92
N PRO A 155 -39.17 -33.12 -37.63
CA PRO A 155 -39.66 -31.78 -37.30
C PRO A 155 -40.18 -31.65 -35.87
N LEU A 156 -40.81 -32.72 -35.35
CA LEU A 156 -41.30 -32.79 -33.98
C LEU A 156 -40.16 -32.62 -32.95
N THR A 157 -39.03 -33.29 -33.18
CA THR A 157 -37.84 -33.21 -32.32
C THR A 157 -37.22 -31.82 -32.35
N LYS A 158 -37.28 -31.11 -33.49
CA LYS A 158 -36.81 -29.72 -33.60
C LYS A 158 -37.63 -28.77 -32.71
N VAL A 159 -38.94 -28.94 -32.65
CA VAL A 159 -39.82 -28.12 -31.78
C VAL A 159 -39.49 -28.34 -30.31
N PHE A 160 -39.31 -29.59 -29.88
CA PHE A 160 -38.89 -29.90 -28.50
C PHE A 160 -37.51 -29.32 -28.18
N ALA A 161 -36.56 -29.37 -29.12
CA ALA A 161 -35.23 -28.78 -28.96
C ALA A 161 -35.30 -27.26 -28.78
N VAL A 162 -36.17 -26.56 -29.52
CA VAL A 162 -36.38 -25.10 -29.36
C VAL A 162 -36.90 -24.78 -27.96
N ILE A 163 -37.94 -25.48 -27.49
CA ILE A 163 -38.51 -25.26 -26.14
C ILE A 163 -37.46 -25.53 -25.07
N PHE A 164 -36.66 -26.59 -25.23
CA PHE A 164 -35.57 -26.92 -24.34
C PHE A 164 -34.50 -25.81 -24.30
N CYS A 165 -34.10 -25.27 -25.46
CA CYS A 165 -33.16 -24.15 -25.55
C CYS A 165 -33.70 -22.89 -24.85
N PHE A 166 -34.97 -22.53 -25.06
CA PHE A 166 -35.58 -21.39 -24.37
C PHE A 166 -35.59 -21.56 -22.84
N CYS A 167 -35.95 -22.76 -22.36
CA CYS A 167 -35.95 -23.07 -20.93
C CYS A 167 -34.53 -22.98 -20.35
N MET A 168 -33.54 -23.55 -21.05
CA MET A 168 -32.12 -23.44 -20.69
C MET A 168 -31.65 -21.99 -20.63
N THR A 169 -32.03 -21.15 -21.60
CA THR A 169 -31.67 -19.72 -21.61
C THR A 169 -32.23 -18.99 -20.39
N ILE A 170 -33.49 -19.22 -20.03
CA ILE A 170 -34.12 -18.60 -18.84
C ILE A 170 -33.40 -19.02 -17.56
N ILE A 171 -33.05 -20.32 -17.44
CA ILE A 171 -32.30 -20.85 -16.30
C ILE A 171 -30.91 -20.22 -16.21
N LEU A 172 -30.21 -20.07 -17.34
CA LEU A 172 -28.89 -19.43 -17.40
C LEU A 172 -28.95 -17.95 -16.99
N ILE A 173 -29.96 -17.20 -17.47
CA ILE A 173 -30.16 -15.80 -17.07
C ILE A 173 -30.42 -15.69 -15.57
N TYR A 174 -31.26 -16.57 -15.01
CA TYR A 174 -31.52 -16.61 -13.57
C TYR A 174 -30.25 -16.93 -12.75
N LEU A 175 -29.44 -17.88 -13.21
CA LEU A 175 -28.14 -18.21 -12.61
C LEU A 175 -27.18 -17.02 -12.65
N ALA A 176 -27.07 -16.33 -13.79
CA ALA A 176 -26.26 -15.12 -13.91
C ALA A 176 -26.70 -14.05 -12.92
N PHE A 177 -28.01 -13.79 -12.82
CA PHE A 177 -28.53 -12.83 -11.86
C PHE A 177 -28.20 -13.20 -10.40
N ARG A 178 -28.31 -14.50 -10.07
CA ARG A 178 -27.95 -15.02 -8.75
C ARG A 178 -26.45 -14.86 -8.45
N LEU A 179 -25.58 -15.10 -9.43
CA LEU A 179 -24.14 -14.91 -9.30
C LEU A 179 -23.79 -13.43 -9.10
N VAL A 180 -24.35 -12.54 -9.91
CA VAL A 180 -24.13 -11.09 -9.77
C VAL A 180 -24.57 -10.60 -8.38
N LYS A 181 -25.75 -11.03 -7.92
CA LYS A 181 -26.24 -10.71 -6.56
C LYS A 181 -25.34 -11.29 -5.47
N GLY A 182 -24.79 -12.48 -5.67
CA GLY A 182 -23.82 -13.10 -4.78
C GLY A 182 -22.52 -12.29 -4.67
N CYS A 183 -21.94 -11.91 -5.81
CA CYS A 183 -20.75 -11.07 -5.87
C CYS A 183 -20.99 -9.70 -5.20
N TRP A 184 -22.13 -9.06 -5.47
CA TRP A 184 -22.50 -7.80 -4.84
C TRP A 184 -22.56 -7.92 -3.30
N ASN A 185 -23.15 -9.00 -2.80
CA ASN A 185 -23.22 -9.24 -1.35
C ASN A 185 -21.85 -9.51 -0.72
N LEU A 186 -20.93 -10.18 -1.43
CA LEU A 186 -19.56 -10.39 -0.96
C LEU A 186 -18.80 -9.07 -0.87
N ILE A 187 -18.88 -8.23 -1.91
CA ILE A 187 -18.27 -6.89 -1.92
C ILE A 187 -18.83 -6.05 -0.78
N LYS A 188 -20.15 -6.09 -0.56
CA LYS A 188 -20.78 -5.34 0.53
C LYS A 188 -20.27 -5.80 1.91
N LYS A 189 -20.13 -7.12 2.11
CA LYS A 189 -19.60 -7.70 3.36
C LYS A 189 -18.14 -7.34 3.60
N THR A 190 -17.28 -7.43 2.59
CA THR A 190 -15.87 -7.06 2.71
C THR A 190 -15.72 -5.56 2.95
N TRP A 191 -16.51 -4.73 2.27
CA TRP A 191 -16.52 -3.29 2.50
C TRP A 191 -16.92 -2.93 3.93
N TYR A 192 -18.02 -3.50 4.45
CA TYR A 192 -18.41 -3.29 5.86
C TYR A 192 -17.35 -3.79 6.84
N ALA A 193 -16.70 -4.94 6.57
CA ALA A 193 -15.64 -5.47 7.42
C ALA A 193 -14.40 -4.55 7.47
N ILE A 194 -14.03 -3.95 6.33
CA ILE A 194 -12.93 -2.97 6.25
C ILE A 194 -13.30 -1.68 6.99
N GLN A 195 -14.52 -1.17 6.80
CA GLN A 195 -15.03 0.03 7.49
C GLN A 195 -15.06 -0.16 9.01
N TRP A 196 -15.41 -1.35 9.49
CA TRP A 196 -15.40 -1.69 10.91
C TRP A 196 -14.00 -1.75 11.52
N ARG A 197 -12.99 -2.22 10.77
CA ARG A 197 -11.60 -2.21 11.26
C ARG A 197 -11.04 -0.79 11.39
N ARG A 198 -11.36 0.11 10.45
CA ARG A 198 -10.96 1.53 10.54
C ARG A 198 -11.51 2.22 11.79
N LYS A 199 -12.72 1.86 12.24
CA LYS A 199 -13.33 2.43 13.45
C LYS A 199 -12.78 1.87 14.79
N ARG A 200 -11.99 0.79 14.77
CA ARG A 200 -11.39 0.20 16.00
C ARG A 200 -9.91 0.55 16.20
N GLY A 201 -9.32 1.40 15.35
CA GLY A 201 -7.89 1.72 15.37
C GLY A 201 -7.48 2.88 16.28
N ASP A 202 -8.43 3.56 16.92
CA ASP A 202 -8.17 4.71 17.80
C ASP A 202 -8.55 4.38 19.24
N TYR A 203 -7.80 3.50 19.91
CA TYR A 203 -7.63 3.45 21.38
C TYR A 203 -6.31 2.76 21.72
#